data_AF-A0A357LC89-F1
#
_entry.id   AF-A0A357LC89-F1
#
_cell.length_a   1.000
_cell.length_b   1.000
_cell.length_c   1.000
_cell.angle_alpha   90.00
_cell.angle_beta   90.00
_cell.angle_gamma   90.00
#
_symmetry.space_group_name_H-M   'P 1'
#
loop_
_entity.id
_entity.type
_entity.pdbx_description
1 polymer ?
#
loop_
_entity_poly.entity_id
_entity_poly.type
_entity_poly.pdbx_seq_one_letter_code
_entity_poly.pdbx_strand_id
1 'polypeptide(L)'
;MTRSSRRRTMQVLPWSSPACAISGTELMRNAAALIALVLAAACASKPDPAPPVPAAKPIVIGEQRVLRSVTLGDEREINIWLPPGYGQSNKRYPVLYLIDGALAQDFHHIAGLAQYGALSGSFEDLIVVGVETKDRRAELTWRSTDHAEIRDYPTNGEAAAFRKFLVDEVKPLIEANYRTSGEDALMGESLAGLFVAESFLKGPATA
;
A
#
# COMPACT_ATOMS: atom_id res chain seq x y z
N MET A 1 -33.30 6.22 -74.27
CA MET A 1 -32.05 6.37 -75.03
C MET A 1 -31.07 5.33 -74.54
N THR A 2 -31.21 4.02 -74.81
CA THR A 2 -31.03 3.31 -76.09
C THR A 2 -29.79 3.76 -76.88
N ARG A 3 -28.70 2.98 -76.72
CA ARG A 3 -27.63 2.73 -77.70
C ARG A 3 -26.71 1.69 -77.05
N SER A 4 -26.87 0.38 -77.28
CA SER A 4 -26.82 -0.32 -78.57
C SER A 4 -25.70 0.22 -79.46
N SER A 5 -24.54 -0.40 -79.36
CA SER A 5 -23.48 -0.35 -80.38
C SER A 5 -22.27 -1.12 -79.86
N ARG A 6 -21.61 -2.01 -80.57
CA ARG A 6 -21.80 -2.67 -81.87
C ARG A 6 -20.89 -3.89 -81.75
N ARG A 7 -21.39 -5.06 -82.12
CA ARG A 7 -20.56 -6.27 -82.25
C ARG A 7 -19.54 -6.00 -83.36
N ARG A 8 -18.25 -5.96 -83.02
CA ARG A 8 -17.16 -6.09 -84.00
C ARG A 8 -16.70 -7.54 -83.97
N THR A 9 -17.12 -8.26 -84.99
CA THR A 9 -16.44 -9.46 -85.48
C THR A 9 -15.06 -9.02 -85.97
N MET A 10 -14.00 -9.51 -85.33
CA MET A 10 -12.64 -9.45 -85.86
C MET A 10 -12.07 -10.85 -85.95
N GLN A 11 -11.43 -11.07 -87.09
CA GLN A 11 -10.98 -12.33 -87.65
C GLN A 11 -10.03 -13.09 -86.72
N VAL A 12 -10.22 -14.40 -86.69
CA VAL A 12 -9.34 -15.37 -86.06
C VAL A 12 -8.12 -15.55 -86.97
N LEU A 13 -6.96 -15.05 -86.55
CA LEU A 13 -5.67 -15.35 -87.17
C LEU A 13 -5.04 -16.52 -86.39
N PRO A 14 -4.59 -17.60 -87.07
CA PRO A 14 -3.98 -18.73 -86.41
C PRO A 14 -2.53 -18.38 -86.08
N TRP A 15 -2.27 -18.10 -84.81
CA TRP A 15 -0.90 -17.95 -84.31
C TRP A 15 -0.54 -19.19 -83.50
N SER A 16 0.14 -20.13 -84.15
CA SER A 16 0.89 -21.20 -83.52
C SER A 16 2.17 -20.63 -82.92
N SER A 17 2.38 -20.76 -81.62
CA SER A 17 3.69 -20.73 -80.95
C SER A 17 3.54 -21.00 -79.45
N PRO A 18 4.61 -21.47 -78.82
CA PRO A 18 4.81 -22.84 -78.37
C PRO A 18 4.09 -23.13 -77.05
N ALA A 19 4.03 -24.40 -76.67
CA ALA A 19 3.82 -24.79 -75.29
C ALA A 19 4.93 -24.15 -74.41
N CYS A 20 4.68 -22.94 -73.90
CA CYS A 20 5.41 -22.43 -72.75
C CYS A 20 4.79 -23.13 -71.55
N ALA A 21 5.29 -24.35 -71.30
CA ALA A 21 5.11 -25.04 -70.05
C ALA A 21 5.73 -24.15 -68.97
N ILE A 22 4.93 -23.25 -68.40
CA ILE A 22 5.21 -22.68 -67.09
C ILE A 22 5.13 -23.88 -66.16
N SER A 23 6.29 -24.51 -65.95
CA SER A 23 6.37 -25.65 -65.04
C SER A 23 5.81 -25.20 -63.69
N GLY A 24 5.10 -26.08 -62.98
CA GLY A 24 4.49 -25.75 -61.68
C GLY A 24 5.47 -25.17 -60.66
N THR A 25 6.78 -25.26 -60.91
CA THR A 25 7.84 -24.64 -60.13
C THR A 25 7.89 -23.11 -60.22
N GLU A 26 7.49 -22.47 -61.33
CA GLU A 26 7.50 -21.00 -61.44
C GLU A 26 6.30 -20.34 -60.76
N LEU A 27 5.11 -20.94 -60.85
CA LEU A 27 3.92 -20.47 -60.14
C LEU A 27 4.10 -20.57 -58.61
N MET A 28 4.73 -21.66 -58.16
CA MET A 28 5.07 -21.86 -56.74
C MET A 28 6.20 -20.93 -56.27
N ARG A 29 7.20 -20.61 -57.11
CA ARG A 29 8.24 -19.61 -56.78
C ARG A 29 7.67 -18.21 -56.59
N ASN A 30 6.75 -17.77 -57.46
CA ASN A 30 6.17 -16.44 -57.36
C ASN A 30 5.19 -16.32 -56.18
N ALA A 31 4.41 -17.37 -55.89
CA ALA A 31 3.56 -17.43 -54.70
C ALA A 31 4.38 -17.46 -53.41
N ALA A 32 5.47 -18.24 -53.36
CA ALA A 32 6.40 -18.26 -52.23
C ALA A 32 7.11 -16.92 -52.03
N ALA A 33 7.48 -16.22 -53.11
CA ALA A 33 8.07 -14.89 -53.04
C ALA A 33 7.09 -13.82 -52.51
N LEU A 34 5.81 -13.86 -52.92
CA LEU A 34 4.77 -12.97 -52.41
C LEU A 34 4.43 -13.25 -50.93
N ILE A 35 4.36 -14.53 -50.53
CA ILE A 35 4.14 -14.94 -49.14
C ILE A 35 5.34 -14.53 -48.26
N ALA A 36 6.58 -14.71 -48.75
CA ALA A 36 7.78 -14.26 -48.06
C ALA A 36 7.83 -12.73 -47.91
N LEU A 37 7.36 -11.97 -48.91
CA LEU A 37 7.31 -10.50 -48.85
C LEU A 37 6.27 -9.99 -47.84
N VAL A 38 5.10 -10.64 -47.76
CA VAL A 38 4.05 -10.31 -46.79
C VAL A 38 4.46 -10.69 -45.35
N LEU A 39 5.12 -11.83 -45.17
CA LEU A 39 5.68 -12.24 -43.87
C LEU A 39 6.83 -11.35 -43.40
N ALA A 40 7.67 -10.85 -44.32
CA ALA A 40 8.73 -9.91 -43.98
C ALA A 40 8.19 -8.53 -43.53
N ALA A 41 7.09 -8.06 -44.13
CA ALA A 41 6.46 -6.80 -43.76
C ALA A 41 5.76 -6.85 -42.40
N ALA A 42 5.18 -8.00 -42.02
CA ALA A 42 4.51 -8.17 -40.73
C ALA A 42 5.47 -8.27 -39.52
N CYS A 43 6.74 -8.62 -39.75
CA CYS A 43 7.76 -8.71 -38.69
C CYS A 43 8.56 -7.42 -38.49
N ALA A 44 8.33 -6.37 -39.29
CA ALA A 44 9.14 -5.16 -39.30
C ALA A 44 8.57 -4.00 -38.46
N SER A 45 7.34 -4.10 -37.94
CA SER A 45 6.81 -3.11 -37.00
C SER A 45 7.42 -3.33 -35.61
N LYS A 46 8.56 -2.70 -35.34
CA LYS A 46 9.03 -2.54 -33.95
C LYS A 46 7.95 -1.73 -33.22
N PRO A 47 7.38 -2.23 -32.12
CA PRO A 47 6.51 -1.40 -31.30
C PRO A 47 7.30 -0.16 -30.90
N ASP A 48 6.69 1.01 -31.06
CA ASP A 48 7.31 2.26 -30.64
C ASP A 48 7.73 2.12 -29.17
N PRO A 49 8.93 2.60 -28.79
CA PRO A 49 9.35 2.57 -27.40
C PRO A 49 8.31 3.31 -26.58
N ALA A 50 7.77 2.64 -25.56
CA ALA A 50 6.81 3.25 -24.66
C ALA A 50 7.42 4.55 -24.09
N PRO A 51 6.61 5.62 -23.95
CA PRO A 51 7.09 6.85 -23.35
C PRO A 51 7.68 6.56 -21.96
N PRO A 52 8.75 7.26 -21.56
CA PRO A 52 9.39 7.02 -20.27
C PRO A 52 8.40 7.30 -19.13
N VAL A 53 8.32 6.36 -18.19
CA VAL A 53 7.50 6.53 -16.99
C VAL A 53 8.13 7.64 -16.12
N PRO A 54 7.37 8.67 -15.72
CA PRO A 54 7.87 9.70 -14.82
C PRO A 54 8.39 9.13 -13.51
N ALA A 55 9.40 9.77 -12.91
CA ALA A 55 9.95 9.35 -11.63
C ALA A 55 8.87 9.37 -10.53
N ALA A 56 8.74 8.26 -9.81
CA ALA A 56 7.84 8.17 -8.67
C ALA A 56 8.35 9.02 -7.49
N LYS A 57 7.42 9.65 -6.77
CA LYS A 57 7.68 10.29 -5.48
C LYS A 57 6.91 9.53 -4.39
N PRO A 58 7.56 9.11 -3.29
CA PRO A 58 6.86 8.45 -2.20
C PRO A 58 5.77 9.34 -1.60
N ILE A 59 4.65 8.72 -1.22
CA ILE A 59 3.66 9.33 -0.34
C ILE A 59 4.11 9.02 1.09
N VAL A 60 4.40 10.08 1.86
CA VAL A 60 4.86 9.97 3.25
C VAL A 60 3.71 10.37 4.16
N ILE A 61 3.26 9.44 5.00
CA ILE A 61 2.15 9.67 5.94
C ILE A 61 2.68 10.24 7.26
N GLY A 62 3.85 9.80 7.71
CA GLY A 62 4.43 10.20 8.97
C GLY A 62 5.90 9.81 9.06
N GLU A 63 6.42 9.77 10.29
CA GLU A 63 7.78 9.30 10.58
C GLU A 63 7.76 8.06 11.48
N GLN A 64 8.82 7.26 11.41
CA GLN A 64 9.01 6.10 12.27
C GLN A 64 10.26 6.29 13.12
N ARG A 65 10.19 5.89 14.38
CA ARG A 65 11.30 5.79 15.32
C ARG A 65 11.38 4.36 15.83
N VAL A 66 12.60 3.85 16.03
CA VAL A 66 12.83 2.58 16.71
C VAL A 66 13.24 2.90 18.14
N LEU A 67 12.44 2.45 19.11
CA LEU A 67 12.71 2.64 20.54
C LEU A 67 13.18 1.32 21.12
N ARG A 68 14.41 1.29 21.65
CA ARG A 68 14.89 0.13 22.43
C ARG A 68 14.33 0.21 23.84
N SER A 69 13.39 -0.68 24.16
CA SER A 69 12.72 -0.69 25.45
C SER A 69 13.56 -1.37 26.52
N VAL A 70 13.74 -0.68 27.65
CA VAL A 70 14.37 -1.27 28.83
C VAL A 70 13.36 -2.15 29.57
N THR A 71 12.11 -1.72 29.64
CA THR A 71 11.02 -2.43 30.31
C THR A 71 10.66 -3.74 29.62
N LEU A 72 10.62 -3.76 28.28
CA LEU A 72 10.23 -4.94 27.49
C LEU A 72 11.43 -5.76 27.01
N GLY A 73 12.64 -5.18 27.03
CA GLY A 73 13.87 -5.88 26.66
C GLY A 73 14.07 -6.07 25.15
N ASP A 74 13.28 -5.40 24.31
CA ASP A 74 13.36 -5.48 22.85
C ASP A 74 13.16 -4.10 22.18
N GLU A 75 13.24 -4.05 20.85
CA GLU A 75 13.03 -2.83 20.07
C GLU A 75 11.58 -2.72 19.58
N ARG A 76 10.98 -1.54 19.63
CA ARG A 76 9.61 -1.28 19.19
C ARG A 76 9.57 -0.22 18.09
N GLU A 77 8.73 -0.45 17.08
CA GLU A 77 8.36 0.62 16.15
C GLU A 77 7.41 1.62 16.84
N ILE A 78 7.78 2.90 16.77
CA ILE A 78 6.94 4.03 17.16
C ILE A 78 6.69 4.87 15.91
N ASN A 79 5.44 4.90 15.44
CA ASN A 79 5.05 5.63 14.23
C ASN A 79 4.31 6.91 14.62
N ILE A 80 4.67 8.04 14.02
CA ILE A 80 4.15 9.35 14.39
C ILE A 80 3.55 10.03 13.18
N TRP A 81 2.29 10.45 13.30
CA TRP A 81 1.62 11.35 12.38
C TRP A 81 1.44 12.71 13.03
N LEU A 82 1.76 13.77 12.28
CA LEU A 82 1.65 15.15 12.73
C LEU A 82 0.54 15.86 11.94
N PRO A 83 -0.27 16.70 12.60
CA PRO A 83 -1.33 17.41 11.92
C PRO A 83 -0.78 18.42 10.90
N PRO A 84 -1.55 18.72 9.82
CA PRO A 84 -1.21 19.81 8.91
C PRO A 84 -1.00 21.11 9.69
N GLY A 85 -0.03 21.93 9.28
CA GLY A 85 0.25 23.17 10.03
C GLY A 85 1.27 23.01 11.16
N TYR A 86 1.63 21.78 11.56
CA TYR A 86 2.49 21.53 12.72
C TYR A 86 3.79 22.35 12.65
N GLY A 87 4.55 22.24 11.56
CA GLY A 87 5.83 22.93 11.38
C GLY A 87 5.75 24.45 11.20
N GLN A 88 4.55 25.03 11.07
CA GLN A 88 4.34 26.46 10.81
C GLN A 88 3.94 27.25 12.07
N SER A 89 3.74 26.58 13.22
CA SER A 89 3.29 27.22 14.45
C SER A 89 3.92 26.62 15.70
N ASN A 90 3.75 27.32 16.83
CA ASN A 90 4.08 26.82 18.16
C ASN A 90 2.88 26.20 18.88
N LYS A 91 1.79 25.87 18.15
CA LYS A 91 0.63 25.19 18.72
C LYS A 91 1.08 23.87 19.37
N ARG A 92 0.48 23.57 20.52
CA ARG A 92 0.58 22.29 21.23
C ARG A 92 -0.67 21.48 20.93
N TYR A 93 -0.52 20.17 20.85
CA TYR A 93 -1.56 19.26 20.36
C TYR A 93 -1.81 18.13 21.36
N PRO A 94 -3.07 17.68 21.54
CA PRO A 94 -3.34 16.43 22.23
C PRO A 94 -2.68 15.25 21.50
N VAL A 95 -2.41 14.16 22.23
CA VAL A 95 -1.74 12.97 21.70
C VAL A 95 -2.67 11.76 21.79
N LEU A 96 -2.86 11.07 20.67
CA LEU A 96 -3.52 9.78 20.60
C LEU A 96 -2.47 8.68 20.53
N TYR A 97 -2.31 7.91 21.61
CA TYR A 97 -1.53 6.69 21.63
C TYR A 97 -2.37 5.53 21.11
N LEU A 98 -1.94 4.94 20.00
CA LEU A 98 -2.59 3.83 19.32
C LEU A 98 -1.82 2.54 19.58
N ILE A 99 -2.45 1.62 20.31
CA ILE A 99 -1.96 0.25 20.48
C ILE A 99 -2.18 -0.52 19.17
N ASP A 100 -1.31 -1.50 18.89
CA ASP A 100 -1.24 -2.15 17.58
C ASP A 100 -0.96 -1.10 16.47
N GLY A 101 -0.01 -0.20 16.73
CA GLY A 101 0.30 0.95 15.88
C GLY A 101 1.56 0.82 15.01
N ALA A 102 2.03 -0.40 14.71
CA ALA A 102 3.09 -0.63 13.72
C ALA A 102 2.62 -0.34 12.28
N LEU A 103 3.55 -0.29 11.31
CA LEU A 103 3.18 -0.05 9.91
C LEU A 103 2.34 -1.19 9.30
N ALA A 104 2.58 -2.42 9.74
CA ALA A 104 1.81 -3.60 9.36
C ALA A 104 0.54 -3.80 10.22
N GLN A 105 0.19 -2.83 11.06
CA GLN A 105 -0.96 -2.84 11.96
C GLN A 105 -1.85 -1.60 11.67
N ASP A 106 -2.41 -0.96 12.69
CA ASP A 106 -3.55 -0.04 12.55
C ASP A 106 -3.15 1.41 12.20
N PHE A 107 -1.85 1.71 12.21
CA PHE A 107 -1.36 3.09 12.06
C PHE A 107 -1.86 3.81 10.80
N HIS A 108 -1.83 3.14 9.65
CA HIS A 108 -2.18 3.75 8.36
C HIS A 108 -3.61 4.29 8.33
N HIS A 109 -4.57 3.52 8.82
CA HIS A 109 -5.98 3.91 8.74
C HIS A 109 -6.34 4.92 9.82
N ILE A 110 -5.74 4.84 11.02
CA ILE A 110 -5.95 5.84 12.08
C ILE A 110 -5.30 7.18 11.71
N ALA A 111 -4.09 7.18 11.16
CA ALA A 111 -3.46 8.40 10.65
C ALA A 111 -4.27 9.03 9.50
N GLY A 112 -4.85 8.20 8.62
CA GLY A 112 -5.77 8.65 7.58
C GLY A 112 -7.05 9.29 8.13
N LEU A 113 -7.61 8.72 9.20
CA LEU A 113 -8.77 9.32 9.90
C LEU A 113 -8.40 10.63 10.60
N ALA A 114 -7.23 10.73 11.22
CA ALA A 114 -6.72 11.97 11.80
C ALA A 114 -6.53 13.06 10.73
N GLN A 115 -5.98 12.70 9.57
CA GLN A 115 -5.88 13.60 8.41
C GLN A 115 -7.25 14.06 7.93
N TYR A 116 -8.21 13.14 7.78
CA TYR A 116 -9.57 13.50 7.41
C TYR A 116 -10.23 14.42 8.43
N GLY A 117 -10.01 14.18 9.74
CA GLY A 117 -10.45 15.04 10.82
C GLY A 117 -9.92 16.47 10.69
N ALA A 118 -8.62 16.62 10.46
CA ALA A 118 -7.98 17.92 10.26
C ALA A 118 -8.51 18.66 9.01
N LEU A 119 -8.78 17.93 7.92
CA LEU A 119 -9.33 18.51 6.68
C LEU A 119 -10.81 18.92 6.83
N SER A 120 -11.59 18.13 7.55
CA SER A 120 -13.03 18.35 7.72
C SER A 120 -13.37 19.26 8.90
N GLY A 121 -12.45 19.45 9.84
CA GLY A 121 -12.71 20.13 11.11
C GLY A 121 -13.63 19.35 12.05
N SER A 122 -13.74 18.03 11.88
CA SER A 122 -14.67 17.20 12.67
C SER A 122 -14.26 17.03 14.14
N PHE A 123 -12.96 17.16 14.43
CA PHE A 123 -12.39 17.16 15.78
C PHE A 123 -11.11 18.01 15.79
N GLU A 124 -10.61 18.33 16.98
CA GLU A 124 -9.37 19.08 17.14
C GLU A 124 -8.17 18.32 16.56
N ASP A 125 -7.27 19.04 15.87
CA ASP A 125 -6.00 18.50 15.41
C ASP A 125 -5.22 17.83 16.56
N LEU A 126 -4.71 16.63 16.32
CA LEU A 126 -4.00 15.83 17.31
C LEU A 126 -2.76 15.17 16.70
N ILE A 127 -1.81 14.76 17.54
CA ILE A 127 -0.69 13.91 17.14
C ILE A 127 -1.14 12.45 17.29
N VAL A 128 -0.90 11.61 16.28
CA VAL A 128 -1.11 10.15 16.42
C VAL A 128 0.24 9.48 16.65
N VAL A 129 0.33 8.67 17.69
CA VAL A 129 1.50 7.88 18.05
C VAL A 129 1.11 6.41 18.05
N GLY A 130 1.45 5.70 16.99
CA GLY A 130 1.31 4.25 16.90
C GLY A 130 2.45 3.53 17.62
N VAL A 131 2.10 2.56 18.46
CA VAL A 131 3.05 1.74 19.23
C VAL A 131 2.92 0.28 18.80
N GLU A 132 4.01 -0.32 18.34
CA GLU A 132 4.04 -1.73 17.97
C GLU A 132 3.75 -2.65 19.16
N THR A 133 2.84 -3.58 18.94
CA THR A 133 2.63 -4.77 19.78
C THR A 133 3.23 -5.98 19.07
N LYS A 134 3.98 -6.86 19.75
CA LYS A 134 4.55 -8.08 19.15
C LYS A 134 3.86 -9.35 19.63
N ASP A 135 3.85 -9.59 20.94
CA ASP A 135 3.04 -10.66 21.53
C ASP A 135 1.80 -10.04 22.16
N ARG A 136 0.73 -9.89 21.34
CA ARG A 136 -0.54 -9.30 21.79
C ARG A 136 -1.12 -10.03 23.00
N ARG A 137 -0.93 -11.34 23.13
CA ARG A 137 -1.47 -12.11 24.27
C ARG A 137 -0.68 -11.80 25.54
N ALA A 138 0.63 -11.72 25.46
CA ALA A 138 1.43 -11.27 26.59
C ALA A 138 1.12 -9.81 26.95
N GLU A 139 1.24 -8.92 25.98
CA GLU A 139 1.33 -7.47 26.17
C GLU A 139 -0.02 -6.81 26.47
N LEU A 140 -1.15 -7.41 26.06
CA LEU A 140 -2.48 -6.80 26.16
C LEU A 140 -3.42 -7.50 27.15
N THR A 141 -2.93 -8.49 27.89
CA THR A 141 -3.74 -9.20 28.89
C THR A 141 -3.06 -9.32 30.25
N TRP A 142 -3.88 -9.52 31.29
CA TRP A 142 -3.40 -9.92 32.61
C TRP A 142 -3.28 -11.44 32.69
N ARG A 143 -2.52 -11.91 33.68
CA ARG A 143 -2.30 -13.34 33.86
C ARG A 143 -3.64 -14.02 34.14
N SER A 144 -4.04 -14.94 33.26
CA SER A 144 -5.29 -15.68 33.46
C SER A 144 -5.19 -16.59 34.67
N THR A 145 -6.33 -16.83 35.32
CA THR A 145 -6.47 -17.86 36.37
C THR A 145 -7.08 -19.16 35.82
N ASP A 146 -7.55 -19.16 34.57
CA ASP A 146 -8.07 -20.36 33.91
C ASP A 146 -6.92 -21.20 33.36
N HIS A 147 -6.81 -22.45 33.84
CA HIS A 147 -5.79 -23.40 33.38
C HIS A 147 -5.89 -23.73 31.88
N ALA A 148 -7.09 -23.73 31.30
CA ALA A 148 -7.25 -23.96 29.87
C ALA A 148 -6.68 -22.78 29.07
N GLU A 149 -6.96 -21.55 29.49
CA GLU A 149 -6.45 -20.35 28.84
C GLU A 149 -4.93 -20.21 28.99
N ILE A 150 -4.39 -20.53 30.18
CA ILE A 150 -2.93 -20.58 30.40
C ILE A 150 -2.27 -21.62 29.49
N ARG A 151 -2.90 -22.79 29.29
CA ARG A 151 -2.37 -23.82 28.40
C ARG A 151 -2.36 -23.34 26.96
N ASP A 152 -3.44 -22.69 26.51
CA ASP A 152 -3.60 -22.28 25.12
C ASP A 152 -2.82 -20.99 24.80
N TYR A 153 -2.60 -20.12 25.79
CA TYR A 153 -1.86 -18.86 25.71
C TYR A 153 -0.84 -18.73 26.84
N PRO A 154 0.26 -19.50 26.81
CA PRO A 154 1.21 -19.59 27.93
C PRO A 154 1.93 -18.27 28.25
N THR A 155 2.05 -17.37 27.28
CA THR A 155 2.72 -16.08 27.42
C THR A 155 1.84 -14.97 28.01
N ASN A 156 0.54 -15.23 28.27
CA ASN A 156 -0.36 -14.19 28.78
C ASN A 156 0.10 -13.58 30.12
N GLY A 157 -0.18 -12.28 30.31
CA GLY A 157 -0.07 -11.64 31.62
C GLY A 157 0.90 -10.48 31.80
N GLU A 158 1.48 -9.96 30.73
CA GLU A 158 2.49 -8.90 30.74
C GLU A 158 1.92 -7.49 30.47
N ALA A 159 0.59 -7.30 30.55
CA ALA A 159 -0.03 -5.99 30.38
C ALA A 159 0.44 -4.91 31.36
N ALA A 160 0.97 -5.29 32.53
CA ALA A 160 1.58 -4.32 33.43
C ALA A 160 2.91 -3.78 32.86
N ALA A 161 3.73 -4.65 32.28
CA ALA A 161 5.01 -4.27 31.67
C ALA A 161 4.79 -3.42 30.41
N PHE A 162 3.85 -3.80 29.54
CA PHE A 162 3.54 -3.03 28.34
C PHE A 162 3.04 -1.62 28.66
N ARG A 163 2.17 -1.49 29.67
CA ARG A 163 1.71 -0.18 30.14
C ARG A 163 2.83 0.67 30.74
N LYS A 164 3.70 0.06 31.55
CA LYS A 164 4.88 0.74 32.09
C LYS A 164 5.78 1.24 30.96
N PHE A 165 5.93 0.48 29.88
CA PHE A 165 6.63 0.92 28.68
C PHE A 165 5.97 2.15 28.03
N LEU A 166 4.64 2.19 27.90
CA LEU A 166 3.93 3.36 27.38
C LEU A 166 4.20 4.61 28.23
N VAL A 167 4.06 4.50 29.55
CA VAL A 167 4.15 5.65 30.47
C VAL A 167 5.59 6.11 30.68
N ASP A 168 6.54 5.19 30.84
CA ASP A 168 7.89 5.55 31.27
C ASP A 168 8.88 5.69 30.12
N GLU A 169 8.53 5.23 28.91
CA GLU A 169 9.44 5.24 27.77
C GLU A 169 8.83 5.93 26.54
N VAL A 170 7.63 5.53 26.11
CA VAL A 170 7.00 6.12 24.91
C VAL A 170 6.55 7.55 25.15
N LYS A 171 5.76 7.80 26.20
CA LYS A 171 5.25 9.14 26.49
C LYS A 171 6.36 10.17 26.71
N PRO A 172 7.43 9.91 27.50
CA PRO A 172 8.56 10.83 27.64
C PRO A 172 9.30 11.07 26.32
N LEU A 173 9.45 10.06 25.47
CA LEU A 173 10.01 10.23 24.12
C LEU A 173 9.17 11.24 23.33
N ILE A 174 7.84 11.12 23.37
CA ILE A 174 6.96 12.01 22.61
C ILE A 174 6.97 13.44 23.19
N GLU A 175 6.83 13.58 24.50
CA GLU A 175 6.82 14.89 25.17
C GLU A 175 8.13 15.67 25.00
N ALA A 176 9.27 14.96 24.95
CA ALA A 176 10.58 15.59 24.77
C ALA A 176 10.81 16.09 23.34
N ASN A 177 10.17 15.48 22.34
CA ASN A 177 10.48 15.71 20.93
C ASN A 177 9.35 16.41 20.15
N TYR A 178 8.13 16.44 20.69
CA TYR A 178 6.96 17.02 20.04
C TYR A 178 6.21 18.02 20.93
N ARG A 179 5.45 18.92 20.31
CA ARG A 179 4.64 19.93 20.99
C ARG A 179 3.33 19.32 21.45
N THR A 180 3.37 18.63 22.58
CA THR A 180 2.18 18.05 23.22
C THR A 180 1.48 19.07 24.12
N SER A 181 0.14 18.97 24.25
CA SER A 181 -0.67 19.79 25.17
C SER A 181 -0.71 19.22 26.59
N GLY A 182 -0.34 17.94 26.75
CA GLY A 182 -0.51 17.17 28.00
C GLY A 182 -1.87 16.48 28.10
N GLU A 183 -2.74 16.63 27.10
CA GLU A 183 -3.95 15.84 26.96
C GLU A 183 -3.65 14.60 26.12
N ASP A 184 -3.88 13.44 26.72
CA ASP A 184 -3.58 12.15 26.11
C ASP A 184 -4.87 11.32 25.97
N ALA A 185 -4.92 10.55 24.89
CA ALA A 185 -5.93 9.52 24.66
C ALA A 185 -5.23 8.20 24.32
N LEU A 186 -5.81 7.09 24.77
CA LEU A 186 -5.35 5.74 24.46
C LEU A 186 -6.43 5.02 23.64
N MET A 187 -6.04 4.43 22.51
CA MET A 187 -6.94 3.73 21.59
C MET A 187 -6.41 2.35 21.24
N GLY A 188 -7.32 1.38 21.14
CA GLY A 188 -7.02 0.03 20.71
C GLY A 188 -8.30 -0.74 20.36
N GLU A 189 -8.20 -1.68 19.42
CA GLU A 189 -9.28 -2.54 18.95
C GLU A 189 -9.15 -3.97 19.50
N SER A 190 -10.27 -4.67 19.69
CA SER A 190 -10.30 -6.06 20.17
C SER A 190 -9.53 -6.25 21.49
N LEU A 191 -8.46 -7.04 21.51
CA LEU A 191 -7.64 -7.27 22.70
C LEU A 191 -6.95 -5.99 23.20
N ALA A 192 -6.60 -5.07 22.29
CA ALA A 192 -6.10 -3.76 22.69
C ALA A 192 -7.20 -2.93 23.34
N GLY A 193 -8.46 -3.07 22.91
CA GLY A 193 -9.61 -2.45 23.61
C GLY A 193 -9.80 -2.99 25.03
N LEU A 194 -9.54 -4.28 25.25
CA LEU A 194 -9.50 -4.87 26.59
C LEU A 194 -8.41 -4.24 27.46
N PHE A 195 -7.21 -4.10 26.90
CA PHE A 195 -6.10 -3.41 27.56
C PHE A 195 -6.45 -1.96 27.93
N VAL A 196 -7.10 -1.21 27.02
CA VAL A 196 -7.55 0.17 27.30
C VAL A 196 -8.55 0.21 28.46
N ALA A 197 -9.56 -0.66 28.43
CA ALA A 197 -10.56 -0.72 29.50
C ALA A 197 -9.93 -1.07 30.86
N GLU A 198 -9.03 -2.05 30.88
CA GLU A 198 -8.31 -2.45 32.08
C GLU A 198 -7.38 -1.34 32.60
N SER A 199 -6.75 -0.59 31.69
CA SER A 199 -5.93 0.58 32.02
C SER A 199 -6.70 1.70 32.66
N PHE A 200 -7.86 2.01 32.10
CA PHE A 200 -8.75 2.99 32.68
C PHE A 200 -9.16 2.59 34.11
N LEU A 201 -9.50 1.31 34.34
CA LEU A 201 -9.93 0.81 35.65
C LEU A 201 -8.80 0.78 36.70
N LYS A 202 -7.55 0.56 36.29
CA LYS A 202 -6.38 0.64 37.17
C LYS A 202 -5.92 2.08 37.47
N GLY A 203 -6.36 3.02 36.64
CA GLY A 203 -6.18 4.45 36.84
C GLY A 203 -5.59 5.12 35.59
N PRO A 204 -6.21 6.19 35.06
CA PRO A 204 -5.77 6.82 33.81
C PRO A 204 -4.39 7.50 33.93
N ALA A 205 -3.92 7.84 35.13
CA ALA A 205 -2.56 8.34 35.34
C ALA A 205 -1.47 7.26 35.15
N THR A 206 -1.87 6.00 34.98
CA THR A 206 -0.97 4.86 34.78
C THR A 206 -0.94 4.37 33.34
N ALA A 207 -1.57 5.08 32.39
CA ALA A 207 -1.68 4.71 30.99
C ALA A 207 -1.30 5.87 30.06
#